data_AF-A0A7S6MWZ4-F1
#
_entry.id   AF-A0A7S6MWZ4-F1
#
_cell.length_a   1.000
_cell.length_b   1.000
_cell.length_c   1.000
_cell.angle_alpha   90.00
_cell.angle_beta   90.00
_cell.angle_gamma   90.00
#
_symmetry.space_group_name_H-M   'P 1'
#
loop_
_entity.id
_entity.type
_entity.pdbx_description
1 polymer ?
#
loop_
_entity_poly.entity_id
_entity_poly.type
_entity_poly.pdbx_seq_one_letter_code
_entity_poly.pdbx_strand_id
1 'polypeptide(L)'
;MTELLNENTPAILETKLVIRTLRSRGRELISLFNSYAERTLALLILISASPLIAAMLIIAAIETRSLPWYIQERGLTLDKYRFRIYKIRTMKETTEAADNNGIFIKSGLARQVTVAGRFLRRTGLDELPQLVNILKGEMSFIGPRPLSVEDLKLMLMEHPAEYRMRGLLTSKPGISGYWQIFGDR
;
A
#
# COMPACT_ATOMS: atom_id res chain seq x y z
N MET A 1 -50.50 11.12 25.49
CA MET A 1 -49.15 10.84 26.05
C MET A 1 -48.26 10.32 24.91
N THR A 2 -48.15 11.10 23.84
CA THR A 2 -47.54 10.72 22.56
C THR A 2 -47.09 11.99 21.82
N GLU A 3 -46.43 12.88 22.55
CA GLU A 3 -45.89 14.13 21.99
C GLU A 3 -44.53 14.50 22.60
N LEU A 4 -43.84 13.53 23.19
CA LEU A 4 -42.49 13.67 23.69
C LEU A 4 -41.66 12.57 23.06
N LEU A 5 -41.02 12.93 21.94
CA LEU A 5 -39.75 12.44 21.38
C LEU A 5 -39.70 12.84 19.88
N ASN A 6 -39.94 14.11 19.57
CA ASN A 6 -39.55 14.63 18.26
C ASN A 6 -38.01 14.75 18.26
N GLU A 7 -37.34 13.79 17.63
CA GLU A 7 -35.87 13.71 17.55
C GLU A 7 -35.18 14.93 16.87
N ASN A 8 -35.98 15.87 16.35
CA ASN A 8 -35.55 17.05 15.62
C ASN A 8 -35.75 18.37 16.38
N THR A 9 -36.01 18.34 17.70
CA THR A 9 -36.00 19.56 18.51
C THR A 9 -34.62 20.24 18.41
N PRO A 10 -34.52 21.58 18.27
CA PRO A 10 -33.24 22.28 18.11
C PRO A 10 -32.20 21.92 19.18
N ALA A 11 -32.62 21.73 20.44
CA ALA A 11 -31.74 21.28 21.52
C ALA A 11 -31.12 19.88 21.28
N ILE A 12 -31.86 18.95 20.67
CA ILE A 12 -31.38 17.60 20.34
C ILE A 12 -30.40 17.67 19.16
N LEU A 13 -30.66 18.53 18.17
CA LEU A 13 -29.77 18.74 17.03
C LEU A 13 -28.44 19.38 17.44
N GLU A 14 -28.45 20.40 18.31
CA GLU A 14 -27.26 20.99 18.91
C GLU A 14 -26.44 19.95 19.67
N THR A 15 -27.11 19.14 20.50
CA THR A 15 -26.44 18.06 21.25
C THR A 15 -25.82 17.01 20.31
N LYS A 16 -26.54 16.58 19.26
CA LYS A 16 -26.03 15.65 18.23
C LYS A 16 -24.83 16.26 17.48
N LEU A 17 -24.84 17.57 17.20
CA LEU A 17 -23.75 18.29 16.54
C LEU A 17 -22.51 18.38 17.43
N VAL A 18 -22.67 18.73 18.71
CA VAL A 18 -21.58 18.77 19.69
C VAL A 18 -20.94 17.39 19.84
N ILE A 19 -21.75 16.33 20.00
CA ILE A 19 -21.24 14.95 20.10
C ILE A 19 -20.51 14.54 18.82
N ARG A 20 -21.05 14.86 17.63
CA ARG A 20 -20.41 14.57 16.34
C ARG A 20 -19.06 15.29 16.21
N THR A 21 -18.98 16.53 16.66
CA THR A 21 -17.77 17.37 16.62
C THR A 21 -16.72 16.90 17.62
N LEU A 22 -17.12 16.54 18.84
CA LEU A 22 -16.21 15.93 19.82
C LEU A 22 -15.67 14.59 19.31
N ARG A 23 -16.52 13.77 18.69
CA ARG A 23 -16.12 12.49 18.10
C ARG A 23 -15.21 12.67 16.89
N SER A 24 -15.40 13.68 16.04
CA SER A 24 -14.49 13.96 14.92
C SER A 24 -13.12 14.43 15.42
N ARG A 25 -13.08 15.38 16.37
CA ARG A 25 -11.83 15.84 17.00
C ARG A 25 -11.06 14.71 17.67
N GLY A 26 -11.76 13.84 18.42
CA GLY A 26 -11.14 12.66 19.04
C GLY A 26 -10.51 11.72 18.00
N ARG A 27 -11.22 11.45 16.89
CA ARG A 27 -10.67 10.62 15.80
C ARG A 27 -9.46 11.27 15.12
N GLU A 28 -9.49 12.58 14.91
CA GLU A 28 -8.36 13.32 14.35
C GLU A 28 -7.12 13.23 15.25
N LEU A 29 -7.27 13.48 16.56
CA LEU A 29 -6.18 13.33 17.53
C LEU A 29 -5.59 11.92 17.55
N ILE A 30 -6.45 10.89 17.57
CA ILE A 30 -6.01 9.49 17.49
C ILE A 30 -5.26 9.23 16.18
N SER A 31 -5.76 9.73 15.06
CA SER A 31 -5.11 9.54 13.75
C SER A 31 -3.75 10.23 13.66
N LEU A 32 -3.60 11.41 14.28
CA LEU A 32 -2.33 12.12 14.36
C LEU A 32 -1.33 11.34 15.22
N PHE A 33 -1.74 10.93 16.42
CA PHE A 33 -0.91 10.11 17.30
C PHE A 33 -0.44 8.83 16.60
N ASN A 34 -1.36 8.10 15.96
CA ASN A 34 -1.03 6.91 15.20
C ASN A 34 -0.04 7.22 14.07
N SER A 35 -0.24 8.32 13.33
CA SER A 35 0.68 8.70 12.26
C SER A 35 2.09 9.01 12.78
N TYR A 36 2.24 9.60 13.97
CA TYR A 36 3.56 9.81 14.58
C TYR A 36 4.18 8.49 15.05
N ALA A 37 3.40 7.64 15.71
CA ALA A 37 3.86 6.33 16.16
C ALA A 37 4.34 5.46 14.99
N GLU A 38 3.58 5.42 13.89
CA GLU A 38 3.96 4.71 12.66
C GLU A 38 5.26 5.25 12.07
N ARG A 39 5.42 6.57 11.97
CA ARG A 39 6.67 7.17 11.45
C ARG A 39 7.88 6.86 12.32
N THR A 40 7.73 6.95 13.64
CA THR A 40 8.81 6.58 14.58
C THR A 40 9.18 5.11 14.44
N LEU A 41 8.19 4.21 14.39
CA LEU A 41 8.44 2.79 14.19
C LEU A 41 9.11 2.50 12.84
N ALA A 42 8.62 3.12 11.76
CA ALA A 42 9.21 2.97 10.43
C ALA A 42 10.67 3.46 10.40
N LEU A 43 10.99 4.54 11.10
CA LEU A 43 12.35 5.06 11.20
C LEU A 43 13.26 4.08 11.93
N LEU A 44 12.82 3.54 13.06
CA LEU A 44 13.57 2.55 13.85
C LEU A 44 13.83 1.26 13.05
N ILE A 45 12.82 0.75 12.35
CA ILE A 45 12.96 -0.43 11.48
C ILE A 45 13.91 -0.11 10.32
N LEU A 46 13.80 1.06 9.68
CA LEU A 46 14.65 1.43 8.56
C LEU A 46 16.12 1.55 8.97
N ILE A 47 16.41 2.16 10.13
CA ILE A 47 17.78 2.27 10.66
C ILE A 47 18.33 0.89 10.99
N SER A 48 17.59 0.08 11.76
CA SER A 48 18.04 -1.27 12.15
C SER A 48 18.20 -2.21 10.96
N ALA A 49 17.31 -2.13 9.96
CA ALA A 49 17.37 -2.95 8.76
C ALA A 49 18.31 -2.38 7.67
N SER A 50 18.86 -1.18 7.83
CA SER A 50 19.69 -0.53 6.79
C SER A 50 20.89 -1.36 6.33
N PRO A 51 21.64 -2.10 7.19
CA PRO A 51 22.74 -2.95 6.72
C PRO A 51 22.23 -4.11 5.86
N LEU A 52 21.07 -4.68 6.23
CA LEU A 52 20.44 -5.77 5.48
C LEU A 52 19.94 -5.27 4.12
N ILE A 53 19.28 -4.11 4.08
CA ILE A 53 18.81 -3.50 2.83
C ILE A 53 20.00 -3.22 1.90
N ALA A 54 21.10 -2.66 2.41
CA ALA A 54 22.30 -2.40 1.64
C ALA A 54 22.90 -3.70 1.06
N ALA A 55 23.03 -4.75 1.87
CA ALA A 55 23.51 -6.05 1.40
C ALA A 55 22.61 -6.64 0.30
N MET A 56 21.29 -6.56 0.46
CA MET A 56 20.34 -7.06 -0.53
C MET A 56 20.35 -6.24 -1.83
N LEU A 57 20.56 -4.93 -1.75
CA LEU A 57 20.73 -4.08 -2.94
C LEU A 57 22.00 -4.44 -3.72
N ILE A 58 23.11 -4.72 -3.03
CA ILE A 58 24.35 -5.16 -3.69
C ILE A 58 24.14 -6.49 -4.42
N ILE A 59 23.53 -7.48 -3.74
CA ILE A 59 23.22 -8.78 -4.35
C ILE A 59 22.28 -8.61 -5.55
N ALA A 60 21.23 -7.80 -5.40
CA ALA A 60 20.30 -7.51 -6.50
C ALA A 60 21.01 -6.84 -7.68
N ALA A 61 21.91 -5.89 -7.45
CA ALA A 61 22.66 -5.22 -8.51
C ALA A 61 23.54 -6.23 -9.29
N ILE A 62 24.21 -7.14 -8.59
CA ILE A 62 25.06 -8.18 -9.19
C ILE A 62 24.22 -9.18 -10.00
N GLU A 63 23.15 -9.71 -9.42
CA GLU A 63 22.34 -10.75 -10.06
C GLU A 63 21.52 -10.22 -11.25
N THR A 64 21.01 -8.99 -11.14
CA THR A 64 20.17 -8.37 -12.18
C THR A 64 20.99 -7.64 -13.24
N ARG A 65 22.27 -7.32 -12.96
CA ARG A 65 23.15 -6.48 -13.80
C ARG A 65 22.53 -5.13 -14.16
N SER A 66 21.72 -4.58 -13.26
CA SER A 66 20.94 -3.35 -13.46
C SER A 66 20.81 -2.58 -12.14
N LEU A 67 20.14 -1.43 -12.18
CA LEU A 67 19.85 -0.67 -10.96
C LEU A 67 19.06 -1.54 -9.97
N PRO A 68 19.53 -1.71 -8.72
CA PRO A 68 18.91 -2.63 -7.76
C PRO A 68 17.57 -2.12 -7.23
N TRP A 69 17.16 -0.92 -7.62
CA TRP A 69 15.88 -0.32 -7.27
C TRP A 69 14.81 -0.66 -8.31
N TYR A 70 13.64 -0.99 -7.79
CA TYR A 70 12.40 -1.03 -8.54
C TYR A 70 11.46 0.03 -7.98
N ILE A 71 11.09 0.99 -8.82
CA ILE A 71 10.20 2.09 -8.47
C ILE A 71 8.97 1.99 -9.35
N GLN A 72 7.79 2.01 -8.74
CA GLN A 72 6.54 1.93 -9.49
C GLN A 72 5.51 2.86 -8.88
N GLU A 73 4.73 3.52 -9.74
CA GLU A 73 3.58 4.28 -9.29
C GLU A 73 2.45 3.33 -8.89
N ARG A 74 1.86 3.61 -7.73
CA ARG A 74 0.77 2.84 -7.16
C ARG A 74 -0.33 3.76 -6.68
N GLY A 75 -1.55 3.21 -6.55
CA GLY A 75 -2.73 3.94 -6.10
C GLY A 75 -3.67 3.07 -5.26
N LEU A 76 -4.52 3.73 -4.46
CA LEU A 76 -5.73 3.08 -3.96
C LEU A 76 -6.77 3.02 -5.09
N THR A 77 -6.93 4.13 -5.81
CA THR A 77 -7.66 4.22 -7.09
C THR A 77 -6.82 5.05 -8.08
N LEU A 78 -7.33 5.27 -9.29
CA LEU A 78 -6.63 6.10 -10.28
C LEU A 78 -6.44 7.55 -9.79
N ASP A 79 -7.36 8.07 -8.97
CA ASP A 79 -7.38 9.47 -8.51
C ASP A 79 -7.01 9.64 -7.03
N LYS A 80 -6.83 8.54 -6.28
CA LYS A 80 -6.71 8.58 -4.82
C LYS A 80 -5.47 7.83 -4.32
N TYR A 81 -4.72 8.49 -3.44
CA TYR A 81 -3.47 8.00 -2.85
C TYR A 81 -2.47 7.50 -3.91
N ARG A 82 -2.15 8.36 -4.87
CA ARG A 82 -1.13 8.09 -5.90
C ARG A 82 0.25 8.45 -5.37
N PHE A 83 1.17 7.49 -5.40
CA PHE A 83 2.56 7.69 -4.94
C PHE A 83 3.47 6.63 -5.55
N ARG A 84 4.78 6.81 -5.40
CA ARG A 84 5.79 5.87 -5.90
C ARG A 84 6.25 4.96 -4.77
N ILE A 85 6.10 3.66 -4.92
CA ILE A 85 6.69 2.68 -3.99
C ILE A 85 8.15 2.42 -4.35
N TYR A 86 8.93 2.04 -3.34
CA TYR A 86 10.32 1.63 -3.49
C TYR A 86 10.45 0.15 -3.13
N LYS A 87 11.08 -0.63 -4.00
CA LYS A 87 11.38 -2.05 -3.77
C LYS A 87 12.80 -2.39 -4.18
N ILE A 88 13.31 -3.48 -3.64
CA ILE A 88 14.52 -4.13 -4.16
C ILE A 88 14.11 -4.88 -5.44
N ARG A 89 14.87 -4.69 -6.51
CA ARG A 89 14.66 -5.37 -7.79
C ARG A 89 14.96 -6.86 -7.63
N THR A 90 14.00 -7.69 -8.01
CA THR A 90 14.11 -9.16 -7.88
C THR A 90 14.12 -9.87 -9.23
N MET A 91 14.06 -9.13 -10.34
CA MET A 91 13.97 -9.66 -11.69
C MET A 91 15.08 -9.07 -12.56
N LYS A 92 15.61 -9.88 -13.47
CA LYS A 92 16.57 -9.42 -14.49
C LYS A 92 15.82 -8.57 -15.53
N GLU A 93 16.50 -7.57 -16.10
CA GLU A 93 15.98 -6.89 -17.29
C GLU A 93 16.10 -7.83 -18.48
N THR A 94 14.99 -8.09 -19.15
CA THR A 94 14.96 -8.92 -20.36
C THR A 94 15.42 -8.05 -21.54
N THR A 95 16.49 -8.46 -22.23
CA THR A 95 16.96 -7.85 -23.50
C THR A 95 16.18 -8.34 -24.71
N GLU A 96 15.43 -9.43 -24.58
CA GLU A 96 14.48 -9.89 -25.61
C GLU A 96 13.27 -8.96 -25.57
N ALA A 97 13.11 -8.17 -26.64
CA ALA A 97 11.89 -7.45 -26.91
C ALA A 97 10.71 -8.38 -26.59
N ALA A 98 9.79 -7.90 -25.76
CA ALA A 98 8.57 -8.59 -25.40
C ALA A 98 7.91 -9.09 -26.68
N ASP A 99 8.14 -10.36 -27.01
CA ASP A 99 7.45 -11.03 -28.08
C ASP A 99 5.98 -10.98 -27.67
N ASN A 100 5.19 -10.30 -28.51
CA ASN A 100 3.81 -9.88 -28.29
C ASN A 100 2.83 -11.06 -28.24
N ASN A 101 3.08 -12.06 -27.39
CA ASN A 101 2.27 -13.26 -27.31
C ASN A 101 1.74 -13.49 -25.90
N GLY A 102 0.67 -12.73 -25.61
CA GLY A 102 -0.46 -13.24 -24.85
C GLY A 102 -0.37 -13.17 -23.32
N ILE A 103 -1.55 -13.05 -22.71
CA ILE A 103 -1.86 -12.90 -21.27
C ILE A 103 -1.34 -14.08 -20.39
N PHE A 104 -0.68 -15.09 -20.98
CA PHE A 104 -0.20 -16.31 -20.32
C PHE A 104 1.28 -16.28 -19.86
N ILE A 105 1.91 -15.12 -19.70
CA ILE A 105 3.32 -15.00 -19.28
C ILE A 105 3.54 -15.15 -17.75
N LYS A 106 2.65 -15.78 -16.97
CA LYS A 106 2.98 -16.05 -15.55
C LYS A 106 4.14 -17.05 -15.40
N SER A 107 4.29 -18.00 -16.34
CA SER A 107 5.37 -19.01 -16.32
C SER A 107 6.72 -18.46 -16.81
N GLY A 108 6.72 -17.50 -17.74
CA GLY A 108 7.92 -16.83 -18.25
C GLY A 108 8.52 -15.83 -17.25
N LEU A 109 7.67 -15.06 -16.56
CA LEU A 109 8.13 -14.12 -15.53
C LEU A 109 8.83 -14.84 -14.35
N ALA A 110 8.41 -16.07 -14.01
CA ALA A 110 9.06 -16.87 -12.97
C ALA A 110 10.53 -17.18 -13.30
N ARG A 111 10.87 -17.40 -14.58
CA ARG A 111 12.25 -17.62 -15.03
C ARG A 111 13.13 -16.37 -14.91
N GLN A 112 12.53 -15.19 -14.94
CA GLN A 112 13.25 -13.91 -14.83
C GLN A 112 13.55 -13.51 -13.37
N VAL A 113 12.92 -14.16 -12.38
CA VAL A 113 13.19 -13.92 -10.95
C VAL A 113 14.53 -14.53 -10.56
N THR A 114 15.41 -13.74 -9.98
CA THR A 114 16.73 -14.20 -9.53
C THR A 114 16.63 -15.13 -8.31
N VAL A 115 17.73 -15.83 -7.96
CA VAL A 115 17.72 -16.75 -6.81
C VAL A 115 17.50 -15.95 -5.53
N ALA A 116 18.25 -14.86 -5.32
CA ALA A 116 18.00 -13.96 -4.18
C ALA A 116 16.63 -13.29 -4.29
N GLY A 117 16.18 -12.94 -5.49
CA GLY A 117 14.86 -12.37 -5.74
C GLY A 117 13.71 -13.27 -5.29
N ARG A 118 13.82 -14.59 -5.46
CA ARG A 118 12.84 -15.56 -4.94
C ARG A 118 12.81 -15.54 -3.42
N PHE A 119 13.97 -15.51 -2.77
CA PHE A 119 14.06 -15.42 -1.31
C PHE A 119 13.46 -14.11 -0.78
N LEU A 120 13.81 -12.97 -1.40
CA LEU A 120 13.30 -11.65 -1.05
C LEU A 120 11.77 -11.60 -1.13
N ARG A 121 11.17 -12.09 -2.23
CA ARG A 121 9.71 -12.13 -2.40
C ARG A 121 9.03 -13.03 -1.38
N ARG A 122 9.61 -14.20 -1.09
CA ARG A 122 9.03 -15.15 -0.13
C ARG A 122 9.03 -14.59 1.29
N THR A 123 10.03 -13.80 1.63
CA THR A 123 10.20 -13.18 2.95
C THR A 123 9.58 -11.79 3.05
N GLY A 124 9.20 -11.16 1.93
CA GLY A 124 8.74 -9.78 1.86
C GLY A 124 9.85 -8.75 2.06
N LEU A 125 11.12 -9.18 2.08
CA LEU A 125 12.25 -8.28 2.30
C LEU A 125 12.47 -7.31 1.13
N ASP A 126 11.97 -7.61 -0.07
CA ASP A 126 11.98 -6.68 -1.20
C ASP A 126 11.15 -5.42 -0.94
N GLU A 127 10.20 -5.47 -0.01
CA GLU A 127 9.28 -4.38 0.32
C GLU A 127 9.78 -3.48 1.45
N LEU A 128 10.88 -3.83 2.14
CA LEU A 128 11.44 -3.01 3.23
C LEU A 128 11.69 -1.54 2.85
N PRO A 129 12.16 -1.19 1.63
CA PRO A 129 12.31 0.21 1.25
C PRO A 129 11.01 1.03 1.25
N GLN A 130 9.84 0.39 1.21
CA GLN A 130 8.55 1.08 1.32
C GLN A 130 8.32 1.73 2.68
N LEU A 131 9.12 1.42 3.71
CA LEU A 131 9.10 2.14 4.98
C LEU A 131 9.36 3.64 4.80
N VAL A 132 10.10 4.04 3.75
CA VAL A 132 10.28 5.44 3.36
C VAL A 132 8.94 6.10 3.00
N ASN A 133 7.99 5.37 2.39
CA ASN A 133 6.65 5.87 2.09
C ASN A 133 5.83 6.12 3.37
N ILE A 134 6.03 5.32 4.42
CA ILE A 134 5.42 5.57 5.74
C ILE A 134 6.01 6.84 6.36
N LEU A 135 7.33 7.03 6.29
CA LEU A 135 7.99 8.26 6.77
C LEU A 135 7.47 9.52 6.05
N LYS A 136 7.26 9.43 4.74
CA LYS A 136 6.63 10.50 3.93
C LYS A 136 5.14 10.71 4.25
N GLY A 137 4.51 9.77 4.95
CA GLY A 137 3.08 9.79 5.24
C GLY A 137 2.18 9.39 4.08
N GLU A 138 2.74 8.80 3.02
CA GLU A 138 2.02 8.29 1.85
C GLU A 138 1.34 6.94 2.16
N MET A 139 1.95 6.15 3.04
CA MET A 139 1.48 4.83 3.47
C MET A 139 1.35 4.72 4.99
N SER A 140 0.69 3.66 5.43
CA SER A 140 0.64 3.15 6.81
C SER A 140 1.18 1.72 6.86
N PHE A 141 1.42 1.17 8.05
CA PHE A 141 1.83 -0.24 8.16
C PHE A 141 0.68 -1.18 7.77
N ILE A 142 -0.53 -0.84 8.23
CA ILE A 142 -1.76 -1.61 8.02
C ILE A 142 -2.75 -0.76 7.23
N GLY A 143 -3.21 -1.27 6.10
CA GLY A 143 -4.14 -0.57 5.22
C GLY A 143 -4.43 -1.36 3.94
N PRO A 144 -5.31 -0.86 3.05
CA PRO A 144 -5.55 -1.50 1.77
C PRO A 144 -4.28 -1.56 0.92
N ARG A 145 -3.99 -2.71 0.29
CA ARG A 145 -2.82 -2.91 -0.55
C ARG A 145 -2.83 -1.98 -1.75
N PRO A 146 -1.89 -1.06 -1.97
CA PRO A 146 -1.88 -0.21 -3.16
C PRO A 146 -1.64 -1.03 -4.44
N LEU A 147 -2.41 -0.76 -5.50
CA LEU A 147 -2.34 -1.48 -6.78
C LEU A 147 -1.57 -0.66 -7.82
N SER A 148 -1.04 -1.33 -8.86
CA SER A 148 -0.41 -0.63 -9.97
C SER A 148 -1.44 0.12 -10.80
N VAL A 149 -1.00 1.12 -11.56
CA VAL A 149 -1.89 1.89 -12.42
C VAL A 149 -2.53 0.97 -13.47
N GLU A 150 -1.77 0.01 -13.99
CA GLU A 150 -2.23 -1.01 -14.91
C GLU A 150 -3.28 -1.91 -14.27
N ASP A 151 -3.03 -2.43 -13.06
CA ASP A 151 -3.99 -3.26 -12.32
C ASP A 151 -5.27 -2.49 -12.00
N LEU A 152 -5.16 -1.20 -11.68
CA LEU A 152 -6.31 -0.33 -11.39
C LEU A 152 -7.17 -0.09 -12.64
N LYS A 153 -6.54 0.13 -13.80
CA LYS A 153 -7.24 0.25 -15.08
C LYS A 153 -7.96 -1.06 -15.42
N LEU A 154 -7.29 -2.19 -15.26
CA LEU A 154 -7.87 -3.51 -15.50
C LEU A 154 -9.06 -3.76 -14.55
N MET A 155 -8.88 -3.51 -13.25
CA MET A 155 -9.94 -3.64 -12.26
C MET A 155 -11.14 -2.72 -12.54
N LEU A 156 -10.90 -1.49 -13.02
CA LEU A 156 -11.98 -0.59 -13.41
C LEU A 156 -12.78 -1.14 -14.61
N MET A 157 -12.11 -1.77 -15.58
CA MET A 157 -12.73 -2.35 -16.76
C MET A 157 -13.47 -3.65 -16.47
N GLU A 158 -12.84 -4.58 -15.74
CA GLU A 158 -13.34 -5.94 -15.52
C GLU A 158 -14.18 -6.07 -14.23
N HIS A 159 -13.86 -5.30 -13.19
CA HIS A 159 -14.46 -5.39 -11.85
C HIS A 159 -14.90 -4.01 -11.29
N PRO A 160 -15.77 -3.26 -12.00
CA PRO A 160 -16.09 -1.88 -11.64
C PRO A 160 -16.76 -1.71 -10.27
N ALA A 161 -17.49 -2.73 -9.79
CA ALA A 161 -18.09 -2.69 -8.45
C ALA A 161 -17.01 -2.72 -7.35
N GLU A 162 -16.01 -3.59 -7.47
CA GLU A 162 -14.89 -3.69 -6.53
C GLU A 162 -14.03 -2.42 -6.55
N TYR A 163 -13.77 -1.88 -7.74
CA TYR A 163 -13.07 -0.60 -7.89
C TYR A 163 -13.80 0.54 -7.15
N ARG A 164 -15.13 0.62 -7.26
CA ARG A 164 -15.94 1.61 -6.51
C ARG A 164 -15.83 1.42 -5.01
N MET A 165 -15.98 0.19 -4.51
CA MET A 165 -15.86 -0.12 -3.07
C MET A 165 -14.50 0.31 -2.52
N ARG A 166 -13.45 0.12 -3.29
CA ARG A 166 -12.09 0.53 -2.96
C ARG A 166 -11.95 2.05 -2.83
N GLY A 167 -12.66 2.82 -3.67
CA GLY A 167 -12.70 4.28 -3.59
C GLY A 167 -13.31 4.83 -2.29
N LEU A 168 -14.22 4.07 -1.67
CA LEU A 168 -14.86 4.42 -0.40
C LEU A 168 -13.93 4.32 0.81
N LEU A 169 -12.82 3.56 0.70
CA LEU A 169 -11.87 3.40 1.79
C LEU A 169 -11.15 4.72 2.08
N THR A 170 -11.18 5.17 3.32
CA THR A 170 -10.59 6.45 3.75
C THR A 170 -9.23 6.27 4.42
N SER A 171 -8.81 5.04 4.69
CA SER A 171 -7.49 4.76 5.26
C SER A 171 -6.39 4.87 4.19
N LYS A 172 -5.19 5.23 4.64
CA LYS A 172 -4.01 5.23 3.77
C LYS A 172 -3.69 3.80 3.31
N PRO A 173 -3.09 3.64 2.12
CA PRO A 173 -2.61 2.34 1.69
C PRO A 173 -1.60 1.74 2.66
N GLY A 174 -1.62 0.42 2.78
CA GLY A 174 -0.81 -0.34 3.74
C GLY A 174 0.26 -1.21 3.08
N ILE A 175 1.37 -1.43 3.79
CA ILE A 175 2.34 -2.49 3.45
C ILE A 175 1.65 -3.86 3.58
N SER A 176 0.95 -4.06 4.69
CA SER A 176 0.10 -5.22 4.94
C SER A 176 -1.36 -4.79 5.15
N GLY A 177 -2.28 -5.74 5.08
CA GLY A 177 -3.71 -5.49 5.19
C GLY A 177 -4.53 -6.75 5.08
N TYR A 178 -5.86 -6.58 5.13
CA TYR A 178 -6.82 -7.68 5.07
C TYR A 178 -6.58 -8.61 3.87
N TRP A 179 -6.35 -8.03 2.68
CA TRP A 179 -6.06 -8.79 1.46
C TRP A 179 -4.73 -9.58 1.50
N GLN A 180 -3.68 -9.07 2.17
CA GLN A 180 -2.41 -9.80 2.28
C GLN A 180 -2.50 -11.01 3.21
N ILE A 181 -3.44 -11.01 4.16
CA ILE A 181 -3.61 -12.08 5.16
C ILE A 181 -4.64 -13.11 4.68
N PHE A 182 -5.75 -12.65 4.09
CA PHE A 182 -6.90 -13.48 3.73
C PHE A 182 -7.11 -13.66 2.23
N GLY A 183 -6.30 -13.02 1.38
CA GLY A 183 -6.32 -13.28 -0.05
C GLY A 183 -5.58 -14.58 -0.37
N ASP A 184 -6.18 -15.42 -1.20
CA ASP A 184 -5.49 -16.57 -1.78
C ASP A 184 -4.28 -16.08 -2.60
N ARG A 185 -3.09 -16.59 -2.28
CA ARG A 185 -1.82 -16.22 -2.94
C ARG A 185 -1.67 -16.88 -4.30
#